data_AF-A0A6C0AJ10-F1
#
_entry.id   AF-A0A6C0AJ10-F1
#
_cell.length_a   1.000
_cell.length_b   1.000
_cell.length_c   1.000
_cell.angle_alpha   90.00
_cell.angle_beta   90.00
_cell.angle_gamma   90.00
#
_symmetry.space_group_name_H-M   'P 1'
#
loop_
_entity.id
_entity.type
_entity.pdbx_description
1 polymer ?
#
loop_
_entity_poly.entity_id
_entity_poly.type
_entity_poly.pdbx_seq_one_letter_code
_entity_poly.pdbx_strand_id
1 'polypeptide(L)'
;MSDKFKAMAIVNPEKYPARMGQAWTNEEMIDLLKAIADGQTIKDLASHHERTIGGIRSRLCTIAAEFHFKHKLPMEEIVKKTGLSTGEIENAIFLHEENTNEKDMRKKKADVGDLMKILGEINSKLTELVEFKNKFVKK
;
A
#
# COMPACT_ATOMS: atom_id res chain seq x y z
N MET A 1 -1.88 8.18 8.00
CA MET A 1 -2.18 7.17 9.04
C MET A 1 -0.95 6.86 9.91
N SER A 2 0.25 6.74 9.34
CA SER A 2 1.52 6.49 10.07
C SER A 2 1.87 7.54 11.13
N ASP A 3 1.63 8.83 10.88
CA ASP A 3 2.11 9.90 11.78
C ASP A 3 1.39 9.95 13.12
N LYS A 4 0.12 9.52 13.18
CA LYS A 4 -0.62 9.37 14.44
C LYS A 4 0.03 8.35 15.37
N PHE A 5 0.52 7.24 14.81
CA PHE A 5 1.17 6.17 15.59
C PHE A 5 2.55 6.57 16.08
N LYS A 6 3.33 7.27 15.25
CA LYS A 6 4.60 7.86 15.68
C LYS A 6 4.39 8.85 16.84
N ALA A 7 3.40 9.74 16.71
CA ALA A 7 3.06 10.69 17.76
C ALA A 7 2.66 9.99 19.07
N MET A 8 1.90 8.89 19.02
CA MET A 8 1.54 8.12 20.20
C MET A 8 2.76 7.52 20.92
N ALA A 9 3.76 7.03 20.17
CA ALA A 9 5.00 6.51 20.73
C ALA A 9 5.85 7.60 21.39
N ILE A 10 5.89 8.80 20.79
CA ILE A 10 6.58 9.96 21.38
C ILE A 10 5.90 10.40 22.68
N VAL A 11 4.56 10.41 22.72
CA VAL A 11 3.80 10.88 23.89
C VAL A 11 3.81 9.85 25.03
N ASN A 12 3.85 8.55 24.73
CA ASN A 12 3.81 7.48 25.73
C ASN A 12 4.88 6.40 25.44
N PRO A 13 6.17 6.70 25.67
CA PRO A 13 7.27 5.78 25.34
C PRO A 13 7.25 4.49 26.16
N GLU A 14 6.70 4.52 27.39
CA GLU A 14 6.53 3.32 28.23
C GLU A 14 5.47 2.34 27.70
N LYS A 15 4.54 2.83 26.87
CA LYS A 15 3.39 2.05 26.40
C LYS A 15 3.56 1.54 24.98
N TYR A 16 4.30 2.25 24.15
CA TYR A 16 4.43 1.95 22.73
C TYR A 16 5.89 1.86 22.34
N PRO A 17 6.24 0.92 21.47
CA PRO A 17 7.64 0.71 21.14
C PRO A 17 8.13 1.83 20.20
N ALA A 18 9.42 2.16 20.29
CA ALA A 18 9.98 3.37 19.70
C ALA A 18 9.79 3.46 18.17
N ARG A 19 9.80 2.31 17.47
CA ARG A 19 9.66 2.24 16.01
C ARG A 19 8.22 2.05 15.54
N MET A 20 7.23 2.22 16.43
CA MET A 20 5.82 2.17 16.06
C MET A 20 5.48 3.22 14.99
N GLY A 21 4.90 2.76 13.87
CA GLY A 21 4.50 3.62 12.75
C GLY A 21 5.68 4.14 11.90
N GLN A 22 6.93 3.84 12.23
CA GLN A 22 8.09 4.19 11.41
C GLN A 22 8.18 3.32 10.15
N ALA A 23 8.80 3.84 9.09
CA ALA A 23 9.06 3.06 7.87
C ALA A 23 10.05 1.93 8.15
N TRP A 24 9.96 0.84 7.38
CA TRP A 24 10.92 -0.27 7.44
C TRP A 24 12.12 0.06 6.56
N THR A 25 13.34 -0.19 7.06
CA THR A 25 14.56 -0.08 6.25
C THR A 25 14.93 -1.43 5.63
N ASN A 26 15.78 -1.42 4.62
CA ASN A 26 16.22 -2.66 3.97
C ASN A 26 17.02 -3.54 4.92
N GLU A 27 17.87 -2.94 5.73
CA GLU A 27 18.70 -3.63 6.73
C GLU A 27 17.82 -4.30 7.78
N GLU A 28 16.80 -3.57 8.28
CA GLU A 28 15.82 -4.08 9.24
C GLU A 28 15.02 -5.26 8.67
N MET A 29 14.68 -5.22 7.38
CA MET A 29 13.98 -6.32 6.72
C MET A 29 14.85 -7.55 6.53
N ILE A 30 16.12 -7.37 6.16
CA ILE A 30 17.07 -8.47 6.01
C ILE A 30 17.27 -9.16 7.36
N ASP A 31 17.42 -8.37 8.42
CA ASP A 31 17.57 -8.86 9.78
C ASP A 31 16.32 -9.61 10.27
N LEU A 32 15.12 -9.06 10.04
CA LEU A 32 13.84 -9.71 10.34
C LEU A 32 13.74 -11.11 9.71
N LEU A 33 14.07 -11.22 8.41
CA LEU A 33 13.97 -12.50 7.69
C LEU A 33 15.01 -13.52 8.14
N LYS A 34 16.21 -13.07 8.52
CA LYS A 34 17.24 -13.93 9.11
C LYS A 34 16.77 -14.47 10.45
N ALA A 35 16.28 -13.58 11.32
CA ALA A 35 15.81 -13.96 12.65
C ALA A 35 14.62 -14.94 12.60
N ILE A 36 13.72 -14.82 11.61
CA ILE A 36 12.69 -15.84 11.32
C ILE A 36 13.33 -17.18 10.94
N ALA A 37 14.33 -17.17 10.05
CA ALA A 37 15.02 -18.39 9.63
C ALA A 37 15.77 -19.07 10.80
N ASP A 38 16.24 -18.28 11.76
CA ASP A 38 16.88 -18.73 13.01
C ASP A 38 15.86 -19.21 14.06
N GLY A 39 14.56 -19.18 13.75
CA GLY A 39 13.49 -19.69 14.60
C GLY A 39 13.02 -18.74 15.69
N GLN A 40 13.33 -17.45 15.60
CA GLN A 40 12.83 -16.46 16.57
C GLN A 40 11.30 -16.33 16.49
N THR A 41 10.66 -16.14 17.64
CA THR A 41 9.21 -15.96 17.69
C THR A 41 8.83 -14.54 17.29
N ILE A 42 7.60 -14.35 16.81
CA ILE A 42 7.05 -13.02 16.50
C ILE A 42 7.13 -12.06 17.70
N LYS A 43 7.05 -12.58 18.92
CA LYS A 43 7.17 -11.77 20.15
C LYS A 43 8.60 -11.26 20.34
N ASP A 44 9.60 -12.10 20.10
CA ASP A 44 11.01 -11.73 20.22
C ASP A 44 11.37 -10.72 19.13
N LEU A 45 10.91 -10.94 17.90
CA LEU A 45 11.09 -10.01 16.79
C LEU A 45 10.47 -8.64 17.06
N ALA A 46 9.26 -8.61 17.63
CA ALA A 46 8.60 -7.37 18.00
C ALA A 46 9.42 -6.58 19.02
N SER A 47 9.98 -7.27 20.02
CA SER A 47 10.88 -6.66 21.00
C SER A 47 12.19 -6.18 20.36
N HIS A 48 12.82 -7.02 19.54
CA HIS A 48 14.12 -6.74 18.93
C HIS A 48 14.07 -5.53 17.98
N HIS A 49 13.04 -5.45 17.14
CA HIS A 49 12.85 -4.35 16.21
C HIS A 49 12.12 -3.16 16.81
N GLU A 50 11.82 -3.16 18.11
CA GLU A 50 11.02 -2.11 18.77
C GLU A 50 9.73 -1.79 18.00
N ARG A 51 9.02 -2.84 17.58
CA ARG A 51 7.77 -2.75 16.84
C ARG A 51 6.67 -3.53 17.54
N THR A 52 5.44 -3.27 17.14
CA THR A 52 4.31 -4.05 17.64
C THR A 52 4.26 -5.41 16.95
N ILE A 53 3.71 -6.43 17.63
CA ILE A 53 3.44 -7.75 17.06
C ILE A 53 2.63 -7.63 15.75
N GLY A 54 1.61 -6.76 15.75
CA GLY A 54 0.83 -6.46 14.54
C GLY A 54 1.67 -5.83 13.43
N GLY A 55 2.63 -4.98 13.76
CA GLY A 55 3.58 -4.40 12.80
C GLY A 55 4.50 -5.43 12.17
N ILE A 56 5.03 -6.37 12.96
CA ILE A 56 5.83 -7.51 12.46
C ILE A 56 4.98 -8.35 11.50
N ARG A 57 3.81 -8.82 11.95
CA ARG A 57 2.90 -9.65 11.12
C ARG A 57 2.51 -8.96 9.82
N SER A 58 2.09 -7.69 9.90
CA SER A 58 1.71 -6.92 8.71
C SER A 58 2.86 -6.81 7.71
N ARG A 59 4.10 -6.64 8.20
CA ARG A 59 5.27 -6.60 7.32
C ARG A 59 5.54 -7.95 6.68
N LEU A 60 5.48 -9.05 7.44
CA LEU A 60 5.66 -10.40 6.92
C LEU A 60 4.61 -10.73 5.85
N CYS A 61 3.34 -10.36 6.05
CA CYS A 61 2.30 -10.54 5.03
C CYS A 61 2.61 -9.75 3.76
N THR A 62 3.11 -8.51 3.90
CA THR A 62 3.53 -7.70 2.74
C THR A 62 4.66 -8.39 1.98
N ILE A 63 5.67 -8.89 2.69
CA ILE A 63 6.81 -9.60 2.10
C ILE A 63 6.34 -10.89 1.41
N ALA A 64 5.42 -11.64 2.02
CA ALA A 64 4.87 -12.86 1.46
C ALA A 64 4.17 -12.60 0.11
N ALA A 65 3.34 -11.55 0.04
CA ALA A 65 2.72 -11.13 -1.21
C ALA A 65 3.77 -10.71 -2.26
N GLU A 66 4.83 -9.98 -1.86
CA GLU A 66 5.93 -9.62 -2.77
C GLU A 66 6.68 -10.84 -3.30
N PHE A 67 6.97 -11.83 -2.45
CA PHE A 67 7.58 -13.10 -2.87
C PHE A 67 6.71 -13.85 -3.88
N HIS A 68 5.40 -13.85 -3.68
CA HIS A 68 4.47 -14.45 -4.63
C HIS A 68 4.43 -13.69 -5.96
N PHE A 69 4.15 -12.38 -5.94
CA PHE A 69 3.89 -11.62 -7.15
C PHE A 69 5.14 -11.25 -7.93
N LYS A 70 6.21 -10.82 -7.26
CA LYS A 70 7.46 -10.33 -7.89
C LYS A 70 8.44 -11.45 -8.16
N HIS A 71 8.61 -12.38 -7.21
CA HIS A 71 9.63 -13.42 -7.29
C HIS A 71 9.10 -14.79 -7.71
N LYS A 72 7.77 -14.95 -7.83
CA LYS A 72 7.10 -16.19 -8.22
C LYS A 72 7.53 -17.40 -7.38
N LEU A 73 7.80 -17.16 -6.09
CA LEU A 73 8.18 -18.25 -5.18
C LEU A 73 6.99 -19.18 -4.92
N PRO A 74 7.23 -20.51 -4.80
CA PRO A 74 6.19 -21.45 -4.43
C PRO A 74 5.79 -21.25 -2.96
N MET A 75 4.56 -21.65 -2.62
CA MET A 75 3.98 -21.45 -1.28
C MET A 75 4.88 -21.99 -0.15
N GLU A 76 5.45 -23.18 -0.33
CA GLU A 76 6.33 -23.82 0.66
C GLU A 76 7.57 -22.98 1.00
N GLU A 77 8.18 -22.35 -0.02
CA GLU A 77 9.33 -21.46 0.18
C GLU A 77 8.92 -20.16 0.88
N ILE A 78 7.72 -19.65 0.61
CA ILE A 78 7.20 -18.45 1.28
C ILE A 78 6.93 -18.75 2.77
N VAL A 79 6.34 -19.90 3.09
CA VAL A 79 6.15 -20.38 4.47
C VAL A 79 7.50 -20.43 5.18
N LYS A 80 8.50 -21.08 4.57
CA LYS A 80 9.83 -21.22 5.16
C LYS A 80 10.52 -19.88 5.40
N LYS A 81 10.39 -18.93 4.47
CA LYS A 81 11.06 -17.61 4.59
C LYS A 81 10.36 -16.64 5.53
N THR A 82 9.04 -16.76 5.70
CA THR A 82 8.25 -15.77 6.46
C THR A 82 7.75 -16.29 7.80
N GLY A 83 7.76 -17.61 8.01
CA GLY A 83 7.21 -18.26 9.20
C GLY A 83 5.69 -18.15 9.31
N LEU A 84 5.01 -17.66 8.28
CA LEU A 84 3.56 -17.53 8.24
C LEU A 84 2.89 -18.85 7.85
N SER A 85 1.67 -19.04 8.35
CA SER A 85 0.82 -20.14 7.90
C SER A 85 0.35 -19.93 6.46
N THR A 86 -0.02 -21.01 5.77
CA THR A 86 -0.56 -20.96 4.42
C THR A 86 -1.78 -20.03 4.32
N GLY A 87 -2.71 -20.10 5.28
CA GLY A 87 -3.89 -19.23 5.30
C GLY A 87 -3.56 -17.74 5.48
N GLU A 88 -2.52 -17.41 6.26
CA GLU A 88 -2.04 -16.03 6.37
C GLU A 88 -1.43 -15.54 5.06
N ILE A 89 -0.68 -16.39 4.35
CA ILE A 89 -0.07 -16.05 3.07
C ILE A 89 -1.14 -15.90 1.99
N GLU A 90 -2.11 -16.81 1.91
CA GLU A 90 -3.25 -16.72 0.98
C GLU A 90 -4.03 -15.43 1.19
N ASN A 91 -4.35 -15.10 2.44
CA ASN A 91 -5.02 -13.84 2.77
C ASN A 91 -4.15 -12.62 2.40
N ALA A 92 -2.83 -12.70 2.59
CA ALA A 92 -1.93 -11.62 2.20
C ALA A 92 -1.89 -11.41 0.68
N ILE A 93 -1.88 -12.50 -0.10
CA ILE A 93 -1.94 -12.47 -1.57
C ILE A 93 -3.27 -11.87 -2.02
N PHE A 94 -4.39 -12.35 -1.47
CA PHE A 94 -5.73 -11.86 -1.79
C PHE A 94 -5.87 -10.36 -1.52
N LEU A 95 -5.52 -9.90 -0.32
CA LEU A 95 -5.58 -8.48 0.04
C LEU A 95 -4.66 -7.63 -0.84
N HIS A 96 -3.50 -8.16 -1.26
CA HIS A 96 -2.61 -7.44 -2.16
C HIS A 96 -3.23 -7.26 -3.55
N GLU A 97 -3.88 -8.30 -4.07
CA GLU A 97 -4.60 -8.26 -5.35
C GLU A 97 -5.77 -7.27 -5.31
N GLU A 98 -6.62 -7.32 -4.28
CA GLU A 98 -7.72 -6.37 -4.10
C GLU A 98 -7.23 -4.92 -4.05
N ASN A 99 -6.20 -4.66 -3.24
CA ASN A 99 -5.62 -3.31 -3.14
C ASN A 99 -5.02 -2.81 -4.46
N THR A 100 -4.49 -3.72 -5.29
CA THR A 100 -3.94 -3.37 -6.61
C THR A 100 -5.08 -3.03 -7.57
N ASN A 101 -6.12 -3.88 -7.60
CA ASN A 101 -7.33 -3.65 -8.40
C ASN A 101 -8.03 -2.34 -8.03
N GLU A 102 -8.17 -2.05 -6.73
CA GLU A 102 -8.75 -0.80 -6.25
C GLU A 102 -7.95 0.43 -6.72
N LYS A 103 -6.62 0.38 -6.65
CA LYS A 103 -5.77 1.49 -7.11
C LYS A 103 -5.93 1.72 -8.61
N ASP A 104 -6.00 0.66 -9.39
CA ASP A 104 -6.22 0.75 -10.83
C ASP A 104 -7.60 1.33 -11.17
N MET A 105 -8.65 0.94 -10.44
CA MET A 105 -9.98 1.53 -10.60
C MET A 105 -9.99 3.02 -10.24
N ARG A 106 -9.32 3.41 -9.14
CA ARG A 106 -9.22 4.82 -8.73
C ARG A 106 -8.48 5.67 -9.77
N LYS A 107 -7.41 5.14 -10.37
CA LYS A 107 -6.66 5.80 -11.44
C LYS A 107 -7.54 6.03 -12.66
N LYS A 108 -8.22 4.98 -13.15
CA LYS A 108 -9.17 5.10 -14.28
C LYS A 108 -10.25 6.15 -14.00
N LYS A 109 -10.76 6.21 -12.77
CA LYS A 109 -11.76 7.21 -12.39
C LYS A 109 -11.22 8.64 -12.43
N ALA A 110 -9.96 8.85 -12.03
CA ALA A 110 -9.29 10.14 -12.13
C ALA A 110 -9.12 10.56 -13.61
N ASP A 111 -8.62 9.63 -14.45
CA ASP A 111 -8.44 9.87 -15.88
C ASP A 111 -9.78 10.27 -16.56
N VAL A 112 -10.88 9.60 -16.22
CA VAL A 112 -12.23 9.95 -16.70
C VAL A 112 -12.67 11.34 -16.24
N GLY A 113 -12.34 11.72 -15.00
CA GLY A 113 -12.65 13.05 -14.47
C GLY A 113 -11.93 14.16 -15.24
N ASP A 114 -10.66 13.95 -15.57
CA ASP A 114 -9.88 14.90 -16.38
C ASP A 114 -10.45 15.03 -17.79
N LEU A 115 -10.86 13.92 -18.41
CA LEU A 115 -11.54 13.93 -19.72
C LEU A 115 -12.88 14.70 -19.67
N MET A 116 -13.67 14.51 -18.61
CA MET A 116 -14.93 15.25 -18.45
C MET A 116 -14.71 16.77 -18.34
N LYS A 117 -13.64 17.19 -17.68
CA LYS A 117 -13.28 18.60 -17.59
C LYS A 117 -12.93 19.17 -18.97
N ILE A 118 -12.10 18.47 -19.75
CA ILE A 118 -11.74 18.86 -21.12
C ILE A 118 -13.00 18.94 -22.00
N LEU A 119 -13.91 17.98 -21.89
CA LEU A 119 -15.18 17.99 -22.64
C LEU A 119 -16.04 19.22 -22.32
N GLY A 120 -16.10 19.62 -21.04
CA GLY A 120 -16.78 20.85 -20.61
C GLY A 120 -16.17 22.10 -21.25
N GLU A 121 -14.84 22.21 -21.26
CA GLU A 121 -14.13 23.33 -21.89
C GLU A 121 -14.38 23.39 -23.40
N ILE A 122 -14.40 22.24 -24.09
CA ILE A 122 -14.72 22.15 -25.53
C ILE A 122 -16.16 22.60 -25.78
N ASN A 123 -17.12 22.13 -24.97
CA ASN A 123 -18.53 22.52 -25.12
C ASN A 123 -18.74 24.03 -24.92
N SER A 124 -18.03 24.65 -23.97
CA SER A 124 -18.05 26.12 -23.80
C SER A 124 -17.57 26.83 -25.06
N LYS A 125 -16.41 26.44 -25.59
CA LYS A 125 -15.84 27.03 -26.81
C LYS A 125 -16.73 26.83 -28.03
N LEU A 126 -17.35 25.66 -28.17
CA LEU A 126 -18.30 25.40 -29.26
C LEU A 126 -19.52 26.32 -29.16
N THR A 127 -20.03 26.57 -27.95
CA THR A 127 -21.16 27.46 -27.71
C THR A 127 -20.81 28.89 -28.12
N GLU A 128 -19.65 29.39 -27.68
CA GLU A 128 -19.13 30.71 -28.07
C GLU A 128 -18.99 30.84 -29.61
N LEU A 129 -18.52 29.79 -30.27
CA LEU A 129 -18.32 29.76 -31.73
C LEU A 129 -19.65 29.76 -32.48
N VAL A 130 -20.67 29.05 -31.98
CA VAL A 130 -22.04 29.07 -32.52
C VAL A 130 -22.65 30.47 -32.37
N GLU A 131 -22.52 31.10 -31.21
CA GLU A 131 -22.98 32.46 -30.97
C GLU A 131 -22.28 33.47 -31.88
N PHE A 132 -20.97 33.33 -32.04
CA PHE A 132 -20.18 34.14 -32.97
C PHE A 132 -20.72 33.98 -34.40
N LYS A 133 -20.84 32.76 -34.91
CA LYS A 133 -21.39 32.50 -36.26
C LYS A 133 -22.77 33.13 -36.47
N ASN A 134 -23.67 32.98 -35.50
CA ASN A 134 -25.03 33.52 -35.59
C ASN A 134 -25.08 35.05 -35.66
N LYS A 135 -24.06 35.76 -35.16
CA LYS A 135 -23.94 37.22 -35.32
C LYS A 135 -23.58 37.64 -36.75
N PHE A 136 -22.92 36.79 -37.53
CA PHE A 136 -22.49 37.11 -38.90
C PHE A 136 -23.41 36.58 -40.00
N VAL A 137 -24.29 35.63 -39.69
CA VAL A 137 -25.28 35.08 -40.65
C VAL A 137 -26.56 35.92 -40.71
N LYS A 138 -26.79 36.84 -39.75
CA LYS A 138 -27.85 37.85 -39.84
C LYS A 138 -27.37 39.06 -40.66
N LYS A 139 -27.35 38.91 -41.99
CA LYS A 139 -27.32 40.02 -42.96
C LYS A 139 -28.23 39.68 -44.13
#